data_AF-A0A3F3A4V7-F1
#
_entry.id   AF-A0A3F3A4V7-F1
#
_cell.length_a   1.000
_cell.length_b   1.000
_cell.length_c   1.000
_cell.angle_alpha   90.00
_cell.angle_beta   90.00
_cell.angle_gamma   90.00
#
_symmetry.space_group_name_H-M   'P 1'
#
loop_
_entity.id
_entity.type
_entity.pdbx_description
1 polymer ?
#
loop_
_entity_poly.entity_id
_entity_poly.type
_entity_poly.pdbx_seq_one_letter_code
_entity_poly.pdbx_strand_id
1 'polypeptide(L)'
;MNDKSQLLRGTLEGCILKIINDKETYGYEIAENLKLYGFKDISEGTIYPLLIRLEKNNFLNSTKKPSPYGPKRKYYTLSEKGIEELNYFYTNWLELKNSVDKIFLNYSKGRA
;
A
#
# COMPACT_ATOMS: atom_id res chain seq x y z
N MET A 1 0.27 -9.77 21.89
CA MET A 1 0.63 -9.24 20.57
C MET A 1 0.10 -10.18 19.50
N ASN A 2 -1.13 -10.01 19.03
CA ASN A 2 -1.65 -10.87 17.95
C ASN A 2 -2.38 -10.07 16.87
N ASP A 3 -2.08 -8.78 16.77
CA ASP A 3 -2.75 -7.90 15.83
C ASP A 3 -1.80 -7.49 14.71
N LYS A 4 -1.62 -8.40 13.74
CA LYS A 4 -0.95 -8.13 12.45
C LYS A 4 -1.49 -6.83 11.81
N SER A 5 -2.75 -6.46 12.11
CA SER A 5 -3.34 -5.22 11.59
C SER A 5 -2.62 -3.95 12.08
N GLN A 6 -1.97 -3.96 13.24
CA GLN A 6 -1.19 -2.80 13.70
C GLN A 6 0.10 -2.62 12.92
N LEU A 7 0.78 -3.72 12.55
CA LEU A 7 1.94 -3.66 11.67
C LEU A 7 1.55 -3.28 10.23
N LEU A 8 0.36 -3.69 9.79
CA LEU A 8 -0.15 -3.32 8.47
C LEU A 8 -0.63 -1.87 8.40
N ARG A 9 -1.06 -1.30 9.53
CA ARG A 9 -1.47 0.09 9.64
C ARG A 9 -0.26 0.99 9.35
N GLY A 10 -0.36 1.84 8.34
CA GLY A 10 0.74 2.69 7.87
C GLY A 10 1.56 2.03 6.76
N THR A 11 2.01 0.77 6.93
CA THR A 11 2.77 0.07 5.87
C THR A 11 1.95 -0.14 4.60
N LEU A 12 0.65 -0.47 4.74
CA LEU A 12 -0.22 -0.73 3.60
C LEU A 12 -0.44 0.52 2.71
N GLU A 13 -0.41 1.72 3.29
CA GLU A 13 -0.55 2.96 2.50
C GLU A 13 0.65 3.17 1.59
N GLY A 14 1.87 3.02 2.11
CA GLY A 14 3.08 3.11 1.31
C GLY A 14 3.13 2.04 0.21
N CYS A 15 2.66 0.82 0.49
CA CYS A 15 2.52 -0.22 -0.53
C CYS A 15 1.53 0.19 -1.64
N ILE A 16 0.38 0.78 -1.29
CA ILE A 16 -0.60 1.26 -2.27
C ILE A 16 -0.02 2.40 -3.11
N LEU A 17 0.66 3.37 -2.48
CA LEU A 17 1.33 4.46 -3.20
C LEU A 17 2.35 3.92 -4.20
N LYS A 18 3.15 2.91 -3.80
CA LYS A 18 4.13 2.28 -4.69
C LYS A 18 3.47 1.57 -5.88
N ILE A 19 2.39 0.84 -5.67
CA ILE A 19 1.65 0.16 -6.76
C ILE A 19 1.11 1.19 -7.76
N ILE A 20 0.53 2.29 -7.27
CA ILE A 20 -0.03 3.35 -8.13
C ILE A 20 1.08 4.11 -8.87
N ASN A 21 2.26 4.25 -8.27
CA ASN A 21 3.41 4.88 -8.91
C ASN A 21 3.89 4.14 -10.16
N ASP A 22 3.82 2.81 -10.13
CA ASP A 22 4.34 1.98 -11.24
C ASP A 22 3.46 2.07 -12.48
N LYS A 23 2.14 2.22 -12.29
CA LYS A 23 1.18 2.34 -13.37
C LYS A 23 -0.14 2.90 -12.86
N GLU A 24 -0.78 3.73 -13.69
CA GLU A 24 -2.18 4.09 -13.48
C GLU A 24 -3.05 2.83 -13.32
N THR A 25 -3.85 2.79 -12.24
CA THR A 25 -4.60 1.59 -11.85
C THR A 25 -5.90 1.95 -11.12
N TYR A 26 -6.69 0.97 -10.71
CA TYR A 26 -7.98 1.14 -10.03
C TYR A 26 -8.12 0.17 -8.86
N GLY A 27 -9.07 0.42 -7.95
CA GLY A 27 -9.14 -0.25 -6.65
C GLY A 27 -9.05 -1.78 -6.67
N TYR A 28 -9.72 -2.45 -7.59
CA TYR A 28 -9.65 -3.91 -7.74
C TYR A 28 -8.26 -4.39 -8.20
N GLU A 29 -7.65 -3.74 -9.21
CA GLU A 29 -6.31 -4.12 -9.67
C GLU A 29 -5.24 -3.86 -8.60
N ILE A 30 -5.40 -2.83 -7.77
CA ILE A 30 -4.56 -2.60 -6.58
C ILE A 30 -4.68 -3.78 -5.61
N ALA A 31 -5.91 -4.24 -5.34
CA ALA A 31 -6.15 -5.37 -4.45
C ALA A 31 -5.51 -6.67 -4.96
N GLU A 32 -5.64 -6.95 -6.26
CA GLU A 32 -5.01 -8.11 -6.89
C GLU A 32 -3.48 -8.02 -6.82
N ASN A 33 -2.89 -6.85 -7.10
CA ASN A 33 -1.45 -6.65 -6.98
C ASN A 33 -0.96 -6.88 -5.55
N LEU A 34 -1.65 -6.35 -4.53
CA LEU A 34 -1.32 -6.58 -3.12
C LEU A 34 -1.32 -8.07 -2.76
N LYS A 35 -2.30 -8.85 -3.26
CA LYS A 35 -2.35 -10.30 -3.04
C LYS A 35 -1.13 -11.02 -3.60
N LEU A 36 -0.63 -10.61 -4.78
CA LEU A 36 0.59 -11.16 -5.39
C LEU A 36 1.82 -10.94 -4.51
N TYR A 37 1.89 -9.83 -3.78
CA TYR A 37 2.95 -9.53 -2.81
C TYR A 37 2.73 -10.14 -1.41
N GLY A 38 1.72 -11.00 -1.24
CA GLY A 38 1.48 -11.76 -0.01
C GLY A 38 0.45 -11.16 0.95
N PHE A 39 -0.22 -10.06 0.58
CA PHE A 39 -1.30 -9.46 1.37
C PHE A 39 -2.65 -10.19 1.16
N LYS A 40 -2.67 -11.51 1.36
CA LYS A 40 -3.83 -12.38 1.05
C LYS A 40 -5.10 -12.06 1.85
N ASP A 41 -4.94 -11.52 3.05
CA ASP A 41 -6.05 -11.24 3.97
C ASP A 41 -6.64 -9.82 3.81
N ILE A 42 -6.13 -9.03 2.85
CA ILE A 42 -6.60 -7.66 2.65
C ILE A 42 -7.82 -7.65 1.74
N SER A 43 -8.94 -7.20 2.28
CA SER A 43 -10.20 -7.07 1.55
C SER A 43 -10.29 -5.74 0.79
N GLU A 44 -11.14 -5.70 -0.23
CA GLU A 44 -11.53 -4.44 -0.88
C GLU A 44 -12.12 -3.42 0.11
N GLY A 45 -12.86 -3.89 1.13
CA GLY A 45 -13.39 -3.06 2.21
C GLY A 45 -12.30 -2.38 3.05
N THR A 46 -11.06 -2.86 3.01
CA THR A 46 -9.89 -2.21 3.61
C THR A 46 -9.24 -1.22 2.65
N ILE A 47 -9.18 -1.55 1.35
CA ILE A 47 -8.47 -0.75 0.34
C ILE A 47 -9.24 0.53 -0.01
N TYR A 48 -10.55 0.45 -0.26
CA TYR A 48 -11.30 1.63 -0.70
C TYR A 48 -11.28 2.79 0.31
N PRO A 49 -11.46 2.58 1.63
CA PRO A 49 -11.29 3.65 2.61
C PRO A 49 -9.90 4.27 2.60
N LEU A 50 -8.85 3.47 2.37
CA LEU A 50 -7.47 3.99 2.24
C LEU A 50 -7.32 4.85 0.99
N LEU A 51 -7.83 4.41 -0.16
CA LEU A 51 -7.81 5.22 -1.39
C LEU A 51 -8.52 6.56 -1.21
N ILE A 52 -9.67 6.58 -0.52
CA ILE A 52 -10.38 7.81 -0.17
C ILE A 52 -9.51 8.73 0.70
N ARG A 53 -8.81 8.17 1.68
CA ARG A 53 -7.91 8.94 2.57
C ARG A 53 -6.71 9.52 1.81
N LEU A 54 -6.04 8.70 1.00
CA LEU A 54 -4.89 9.13 0.21
C LEU A 54 -5.27 10.24 -0.80
N GLU A 55 -6.44 10.13 -1.41
CA GLU A 55 -6.99 11.19 -2.28
C GLU A 55 -7.33 12.46 -1.49
N LYS A 56 -7.98 12.35 -0.32
CA LYS A 56 -8.26 13.51 0.56
C LYS A 56 -6.99 14.23 1.02
N ASN A 57 -5.88 13.49 1.16
CA ASN A 57 -4.58 14.05 1.51
C ASN A 57 -3.83 14.65 0.32
N ASN A 58 -4.44 14.66 -0.87
CA ASN A 58 -3.88 15.09 -2.16
C ASN A 58 -2.67 14.27 -2.61
N PHE A 59 -2.55 13.01 -2.19
CA PHE A 59 -1.50 12.11 -2.66
C PHE A 59 -1.86 11.42 -3.98
N LEU A 60 -3.15 11.30 -4.27
CA LEU A 60 -3.65 10.67 -5.50
C LEU A 60 -4.41 11.68 -6.35
N ASN A 61 -4.18 11.63 -7.65
CA ASN A 61 -5.08 12.17 -8.66
C ASN A 61 -6.05 11.06 -9.08
N SER A 62 -7.27 11.44 -9.51
CA SER A 62 -8.24 10.45 -9.98
C SER A 62 -9.00 10.87 -11.22
N THR A 63 -9.24 9.90 -12.10
CA THR A 63 -10.00 10.09 -13.35
C THR A 63 -11.00 8.96 -13.52
N LYS A 64 -12.25 9.29 -13.88
CA LYS A 64 -13.26 8.29 -14.23
C LYS A 64 -13.11 7.90 -15.70
N LYS A 65 -12.79 6.63 -15.97
CA LYS A 65 -12.68 6.08 -17.33
C LYS A 65 -13.73 5.01 -17.60
N PRO A 66 -14.18 4.83 -18.86
CA PRO A 66 -14.97 3.66 -19.24
C PRO A 66 -14.26 2.38 -18.84
N SER A 67 -15.00 1.39 -18.37
CA SER A 67 -14.47 0.05 -18.20
C SER A 67 -14.80 -0.81 -19.42
N PRO A 68 -14.01 -1.84 -19.74
CA PRO A 68 -14.33 -2.78 -20.81
C PRO A 68 -15.69 -3.45 -20.60
N TYR A 69 -16.07 -3.66 -19.33
CA TYR A 69 -17.33 -4.26 -18.92
C TYR A 69 -17.86 -3.54 -17.67
N GLY A 70 -19.06 -2.95 -17.77
CA GLY A 70 -19.79 -2.38 -16.63
C GLY A 70 -19.61 -0.86 -16.43
N PRO A 71 -19.82 -0.35 -15.21
CA PRO A 71 -19.80 1.09 -14.94
C PRO A 71 -18.41 1.71 -15.08
N LYS A 72 -18.34 3.03 -15.20
CA LYS A 72 -17.08 3.78 -15.23
C LYS A 72 -16.26 3.46 -13.96
N ARG A 73 -14.97 3.19 -14.14
CA ARG A 73 -14.02 2.94 -13.05
C ARG A 73 -13.26 4.21 -12.71
N LYS A 74 -12.94 4.37 -11.44
CA LYS A 74 -12.07 5.43 -10.94
C LYS A 74 -10.63 4.93 -10.98
N TYR A 75 -9.83 5.53 -11.86
CA TYR A 75 -8.41 5.27 -11.99
C TYR A 75 -7.64 6.29 -11.17
N TYR A 76 -6.49 5.86 -10.64
CA TYR A 76 -5.63 6.63 -9.77
C TYR A 76 -4.22 6.72 -10.36
N THR A 77 -3.62 7.89 -10.20
CA THR A 77 -2.18 8.12 -10.37
C THR A 77 -1.67 8.86 -9.15
N LEU A 78 -0.35 8.86 -8.91
CA LEU A 78 0.20 9.76 -7.89
C LEU A 78 0.11 11.21 -8.36
N SER A 79 -0.04 12.12 -7.39
CA SER A 79 0.28 13.54 -7.55
C SER A 79 1.76 13.77 -7.24
N GLU A 80 2.27 14.99 -7.44
CA GLU A 80 3.60 15.39 -7.00
C GLU A 80 3.79 15.15 -5.49
N LYS A 81 2.82 15.59 -4.69
CA LYS A 81 2.79 15.34 -3.24
C LYS A 81 2.77 13.84 -2.89
N GLY A 82 2.10 13.03 -3.72
CA GLY A 82 2.08 11.58 -3.55
C GLY A 82 3.43 10.93 -3.79
N ILE A 83 4.21 11.44 -4.76
CA ILE A 83 5.57 10.98 -5.04
C ILE A 83 6.49 11.35 -3.87
N GLU A 84 6.38 12.58 -3.34
CA GLU A 84 7.12 13.02 -2.15
C GLU A 84 6.82 12.12 -0.94
N GLU A 85 5.54 11.84 -0.67
CA GLU A 85 5.12 10.96 0.42
C GLU A 85 5.63 9.52 0.22
N LEU A 86 5.61 9.00 -1.01
CA LEU A 86 6.16 7.66 -1.30
C LEU A 86 7.66 7.59 -0.98
N ASN A 87 8.42 8.62 -1.37
CA ASN A 87 9.86 8.68 -1.10
C ASN A 87 10.16 8.82 0.39
N TYR A 88 9.38 9.64 1.10
CA TYR A 88 9.47 9.78 2.55
C TYR A 88 9.14 8.45 3.25
N PHE A 89 8.05 7.80 2.87
CA PHE A 89 7.67 6.49 3.39
C PHE A 89 8.77 5.45 3.17
N TYR A 90 9.32 5.37 1.96
CA TYR A 90 10.34 4.39 1.61
C TYR A 90 11.62 4.57 2.44
N THR A 91 12.04 5.81 2.66
CA THR A 91 13.19 6.15 3.51
C THR A 91 12.96 5.68 4.95
N ASN A 92 11.83 6.04 5.55
CA ASN A 92 11.49 5.62 6.92
C ASN A 92 11.34 4.09 7.03
N TRP A 93 10.77 3.44 6.01
CA TRP A 93 10.66 1.99 5.97
C TRP A 93 12.02 1.30 5.96
N LEU A 94 12.96 1.79 5.16
CA LEU A 94 14.33 1.26 5.13
C LEU A 94 15.01 1.37 6.50
N GLU A 95 14.90 2.53 7.17
CA GLU A 95 15.47 2.74 8.50
C GLU A 95 14.86 1.80 9.55
N LEU A 96 13.53 1.70 9.56
CA LEU A 96 12.81 0.82 10.48
C LEU A 96 13.15 -0.65 10.22
N LYS A 97 13.08 -1.09 8.96
CA LYS A 97 13.43 -2.45 8.53
C LYS A 97 14.83 -2.80 8.99
N ASN A 98 15.82 -1.93 8.72
CA ASN A 98 17.21 -2.19 9.08
C ASN A 98 17.39 -2.28 10.60
N SER A 99 16.71 -1.43 11.36
CA SER A 99 16.77 -1.44 12.83
C SER A 99 16.17 -2.70 13.42
N VAL A 100 15.00 -3.12 12.91
CA VAL A 100 14.34 -4.37 13.30
C VAL A 100 15.19 -5.57 12.91
N ASP A 101 15.62 -5.66 11.65
CA ASP A 101 16.42 -6.77 11.15
C ASP A 101 17.71 -6.94 11.97
N LYS A 102 18.39 -5.85 12.35
CA LYS A 102 19.56 -5.87 13.24
C LYS A 102 19.28 -6.53 14.59
N ILE A 103 18.13 -6.25 15.19
CA ILE A 103 17.71 -6.88 16.46
C ILE A 103 17.46 -8.38 16.27
N PHE A 104 16.89 -8.76 15.12
CA PHE A 104 16.55 -10.14 14.81
C PHE A 104 17.66 -10.95 14.10
N LEU A 105 18.85 -10.38 13.86
CA LEU A 105 19.96 -11.04 13.12
C LEU A 105 20.35 -12.42 13.68
N ASN A 106 20.32 -12.60 15.00
CA ASN A 106 20.64 -13.86 15.67
C ASN A 106 19.40 -14.52 16.30
N TYR A 107 18.21 -14.18 15.81
CA TYR A 107 16.98 -14.80 16.31
C TYR A 107 16.90 -16.26 15.83
N SER A 108 17.41 -17.17 16.64
CA SER A 108 17.09 -18.59 16.53
C SER A 108 15.79 -18.84 17.29
N LYS A 109 14.72 -19.18 16.56
CA LYS A 109 13.51 -19.74 17.18
C LYS A 109 13.98 -20.98 17.96
N GLY A 110 13.82 -20.97 19.29
CA GLY A 110 14.43 -21.95 20.20
C GLY A 110 14.39 -23.36 19.62
N ARG A 111 15.55 -24.04 19.59
CA ARG A 111 15.61 -25.47 19.28
C ARG A 111 14.63 -26.18 20.22
N ALA A 112 13.68 -26.89 19.62
CA ALA A 112 12.93 -27.91 20.33
C ALA A 112 13.87 -29.01 20.82
#